data_AF-A0A367KPM7-F1
#
_entry.id   AF-A0A367KPM7-F1
#
_cell.length_a   1.000
_cell.length_b   1.000
_cell.length_c   1.000
_cell.angle_alpha   90.00
_cell.angle_beta   90.00
_cell.angle_gamma   90.00
#
_symmetry.space_group_name_H-M   'P 1'
#
loop_
_entity.id
_entity.type
_entity.pdbx_description
1 polymer ?
#
loop_
_entity_poly.entity_id
_entity_poly.type
_entity_poly.pdbx_seq_one_letter_code
_entity_poly.pdbx_strand_id
1 'polypeptide(L)'
;MGKEKKATIKFQKNKLKGVVKRRKENNKFKKQIAKRQARRTGNRNPHKDPQEETEQEKKPEAPVEEVPQVNTEDYFCNFVIDAEEPLELSDDEEEDLDALDDFEALANKEECIVEEGLDQTMSEDEEDEEDEEDEEDEEDGDEAMEDQETDDDAQIVTMDMLNAWSMEANRKSPSAWKKLLLAFRSIVRSDEDTPKKFTYRIESSKVYTKLVRNTLLVAHPILSQHIYFLKKEKYPGKTKNWPKLEKAIQCFLNNCVRFLRELPQDDMIQYVLEKLEPCVLYFGCFPKLSREYLRVLLDRWSDVVLSEETRNQCYKALHHFGTTAIDANRKNYMPNVLKGVYLIFANRATKINQTSLPLIQQMAEEAGDIYTVEPQLSYEHASVYIRQLADHLKKAKKDNTAESFKKIYTWQFVSCLDFWASAVSATCDPSAGEASPMQAIVHPLVEVALHTMRLNPTAQFLPLRIHLVRALIGLMDATGYYIPLAPYLFEILSSDIFKSQLVSSDLEEFDWSLHLKTPKSYLQAKEYQNAVYHVMYDCLVDFYACVGLSIAFPELAIPAIDKLKEYHIKMKGTRFVKSMRTLIEKMETHKNYIEQKRAPIEYAANKLEEANAFLRTTDFQTTPLGHFLKKRSEQS
;
A
#
# COMPACT_ATOMS: atom_id res chain seq x y z
N MET A 1 -8.93 19.64 -49.32
CA MET A 1 -7.54 19.18 -49.10
C MET A 1 -6.81 20.23 -48.24
N GLY A 2 -6.66 19.98 -46.94
CA GLY A 2 -6.00 20.93 -46.03
C GLY A 2 -4.48 20.87 -46.17
N LYS A 3 -3.82 22.02 -46.37
CA LYS A 3 -2.36 22.11 -46.47
C LYS A 3 -1.71 21.65 -45.17
N GLU A 4 -0.85 20.64 -45.26
CA GLU A 4 -0.07 20.15 -44.11
C GLU A 4 0.84 21.25 -43.55
N LYS A 5 0.88 21.35 -42.22
CA LYS A 5 1.67 22.36 -41.51
C LYS A 5 3.17 22.16 -41.82
N LYS A 6 3.92 23.25 -42.05
CA LYS A 6 5.37 23.23 -42.36
C LYS A 6 6.21 22.44 -41.35
N ALA A 7 5.77 22.35 -40.10
CA ALA A 7 6.39 21.53 -39.06
C ALA A 7 6.33 20.02 -39.37
N THR A 8 5.21 19.53 -39.90
CA THR A 8 5.00 18.14 -40.29
C THR A 8 5.89 17.75 -41.47
N ILE A 9 6.01 18.65 -42.46
CA ILE A 9 6.90 18.47 -43.62
C ILE A 9 8.37 18.45 -43.18
N LYS A 10 8.77 19.33 -42.25
CA LYS A 10 10.14 19.38 -41.72
C LYS A 10 10.48 18.12 -40.88
N PHE A 11 9.51 17.58 -40.14
CA PHE A 11 9.67 16.34 -39.39
C PHE A 11 9.77 15.11 -40.32
N GLN A 12 8.90 15.03 -41.33
CA GLN A 12 8.94 13.97 -42.35
C GLN A 12 10.28 13.96 -43.11
N LYS A 13 10.82 15.13 -43.46
CA LYS A 13 12.06 15.23 -44.24
C LYS A 13 13.32 14.94 -43.42
N ASN A 14 13.37 15.37 -42.15
CA ASN A 14 14.62 15.34 -41.38
C ASN A 14 14.67 14.31 -40.24
N LYS A 15 13.53 13.93 -39.65
CA LYS A 15 13.53 13.09 -38.42
C LYS A 15 12.82 11.75 -38.59
N LEU A 16 11.93 11.60 -39.58
CA LEU A 16 11.14 10.38 -39.76
C LEU A 16 12.00 9.14 -40.02
N LYS A 17 13.04 9.22 -40.85
CA LYS A 17 13.93 8.09 -41.11
C LYS A 17 14.65 7.61 -39.85
N GLY A 18 15.11 8.52 -38.99
CA GLY A 18 15.75 8.19 -37.72
C GLY A 18 14.78 7.59 -36.70
N VAL A 19 13.55 8.12 -36.62
CA VAL A 19 12.50 7.58 -35.73
C VAL A 19 12.04 6.19 -36.17
N VAL A 20 11.91 5.95 -37.48
CA VAL A 20 11.59 4.62 -38.03
C VAL A 20 12.73 3.62 -37.78
N LYS A 21 13.99 4.05 -37.88
CA LYS A 21 15.16 3.20 -37.58
C LYS A 21 15.19 2.80 -36.10
N ARG A 22 15.02 3.76 -35.18
CA ARG A 22 14.92 3.49 -33.72
C ARG A 22 13.73 2.61 -33.37
N ARG A 23 12.56 2.78 -34.01
CA ARG A 23 11.42 1.88 -33.82
C ARG A 23 11.70 0.45 -34.30
N LYS A 24 12.42 0.29 -35.42
CA LYS A 24 12.84 -1.03 -35.92
C LYS A 24 13.85 -1.69 -34.99
N GLU A 25 14.79 -0.92 -34.42
CA GLU A 25 15.76 -1.40 -33.42
C GLU A 25 15.07 -1.81 -32.10
N ASN A 26 14.16 -0.98 -31.59
CA ASN A 26 13.38 -1.31 -30.39
C ASN A 26 12.48 -2.54 -30.59
N ASN A 27 11.89 -2.70 -31.78
CA ASN A 27 11.11 -3.90 -32.09
C ASN A 27 11.99 -5.16 -32.26
N LYS A 28 13.22 -5.02 -32.76
CA LYS A 28 14.20 -6.13 -32.76
C LYS A 28 14.59 -6.52 -31.34
N PHE A 29 14.81 -5.56 -30.46
CA PHE A 29 15.12 -5.79 -29.05
C PHE A 29 13.97 -6.45 -28.30
N LYS A 30 12.73 -5.97 -28.48
CA LYS A 30 11.52 -6.61 -27.94
C LYS A 30 11.31 -8.04 -28.46
N LYS A 31 11.58 -8.29 -29.74
CA LYS A 31 11.54 -9.66 -30.31
C LYS A 31 12.63 -10.56 -29.74
N GLN A 32 13.83 -10.04 -29.44
CA GLN A 32 14.89 -10.80 -28.78
C GLN A 32 14.54 -11.14 -27.33
N ILE A 33 13.92 -10.22 -26.59
CA ILE A 33 13.42 -10.46 -25.22
C ILE A 33 12.33 -11.53 -25.22
N ALA A 34 11.35 -11.42 -26.11
CA ALA A 34 10.29 -12.43 -26.24
C ALA A 34 10.86 -13.81 -26.63
N LYS A 35 11.90 -13.85 -27.47
CA LYS A 35 12.59 -15.09 -27.86
C LYS A 35 13.43 -15.69 -26.71
N ARG A 36 13.99 -14.85 -25.83
CA ARG A 36 14.66 -15.29 -24.59
C ARG A 36 13.67 -15.81 -23.54
N GLN A 37 12.50 -15.17 -23.40
CA GLN A 37 11.43 -15.63 -22.53
C GLN A 37 10.82 -16.95 -22.99
N ALA A 38 10.60 -17.13 -24.31
CA ALA A 38 10.13 -18.39 -24.89
C ALA A 38 11.15 -19.54 -24.76
N ARG A 39 12.46 -19.24 -24.72
CA ARG A 39 13.52 -20.23 -24.44
C ARG A 39 13.56 -20.66 -22.98
N ARG A 40 13.15 -19.79 -22.04
CA ARG A 40 13.06 -20.12 -20.60
C ARG A 40 11.87 -21.02 -20.26
N THR A 41 10.79 -20.96 -21.05
CA THR A 41 9.57 -21.78 -20.83
C THR A 41 9.52 -23.07 -21.64
N GLY A 42 10.44 -23.28 -22.58
CA GLY A 42 10.45 -24.45 -23.47
C GLY A 42 11.61 -25.40 -23.22
N ASN A 43 11.52 -26.25 -22.20
CA ASN A 43 12.33 -27.47 -22.13
C ASN A 43 11.45 -28.68 -21.82
N ARG A 44 10.83 -29.24 -22.87
CA ARG A 44 10.37 -30.65 -22.93
C ARG A 44 10.17 -31.08 -24.40
N ASN A 45 10.97 -32.07 -24.79
CA ASN A 45 11.00 -32.92 -25.99
C ASN A 45 11.49 -32.38 -27.36
N PRO A 46 12.52 -33.03 -27.96
CA PRO A 46 12.99 -32.75 -29.31
C PRO A 46 12.46 -33.77 -30.33
N HIS A 47 11.74 -33.32 -31.37
CA HIS A 47 11.72 -33.99 -32.69
C HIS A 47 10.87 -33.22 -33.71
N LYS A 48 11.53 -32.55 -34.67
CA LYS A 48 11.35 -32.65 -36.15
C LYS A 48 11.87 -31.40 -36.87
N ASP A 49 12.62 -31.66 -37.93
CA ASP A 49 13.25 -30.72 -38.86
C ASP A 49 12.26 -29.90 -39.73
N PRO A 50 12.75 -28.81 -40.37
CA PRO A 50 11.92 -27.78 -40.97
C PRO A 50 11.70 -27.96 -42.49
N GLN A 51 10.50 -27.64 -42.98
CA GLN A 51 10.27 -27.40 -44.42
C GLN A 51 9.37 -26.19 -44.67
N GLU A 52 10.00 -25.23 -45.37
CA GLU A 52 9.57 -24.42 -46.52
C GLU A 52 8.22 -23.67 -46.53
N GLU A 53 8.35 -22.39 -46.85
CA GLU A 53 7.32 -21.42 -47.18
C GLU A 53 6.55 -21.83 -48.44
N THR A 54 5.22 -21.63 -48.45
CA THR A 54 4.49 -21.36 -49.69
C THR A 54 3.31 -20.44 -49.41
N GLU A 55 3.31 -19.28 -50.07
CA GLU A 55 2.21 -18.35 -50.15
C GLU A 55 0.99 -19.01 -50.79
N GLN A 56 -0.19 -18.89 -50.18
CA GLN A 56 -1.47 -19.00 -50.89
C GLN A 56 -2.58 -18.20 -50.20
N GLU A 57 -3.44 -17.65 -51.05
CA GLU A 57 -4.34 -16.53 -50.87
C GLU A 57 -5.52 -16.80 -49.91
N LYS A 58 -5.88 -15.78 -49.11
CA LYS A 58 -7.11 -15.78 -48.28
C LYS A 58 -8.33 -15.30 -49.08
N LYS A 59 -9.41 -16.08 -49.02
CA LYS A 59 -10.81 -15.60 -49.11
C LYS A 59 -11.48 -15.72 -47.71
N PRO A 60 -12.53 -14.93 -47.43
CA PRO A 60 -12.81 -14.43 -46.08
C PRO A 60 -13.75 -15.35 -45.27
N GLU A 61 -13.40 -15.59 -44.01
CA GLU A 61 -14.31 -16.09 -42.98
C GLU A 61 -14.62 -14.99 -41.96
N ALA A 62 -15.84 -15.08 -41.39
CA ALA A 62 -16.59 -14.08 -40.64
C ALA A 62 -15.90 -13.56 -39.36
N PRO A 63 -16.28 -12.37 -38.86
CA PRO A 63 -15.61 -11.75 -37.73
C PRO A 63 -15.98 -12.46 -36.43
N VAL A 64 -14.98 -13.08 -35.81
CA VAL A 64 -14.99 -13.42 -34.38
C VAL A 64 -14.95 -12.10 -33.61
N GLU A 65 -15.92 -11.88 -32.72
CA GLU A 65 -15.93 -10.75 -31.78
C GLU A 65 -14.67 -10.80 -30.91
N GLU A 66 -13.67 -9.99 -31.26
CA GLU A 66 -12.57 -9.65 -30.36
C GLU A 66 -13.14 -8.82 -29.21
N VAL A 67 -13.14 -9.40 -28.02
CA VAL A 67 -13.31 -8.66 -26.76
C VAL A 67 -12.21 -7.58 -26.71
N PRO A 68 -12.54 -6.28 -26.68
CA PRO A 68 -11.51 -5.25 -26.67
C PRO A 68 -10.70 -5.38 -25.37
N GLN A 69 -9.40 -5.64 -25.49
CA GLN A 69 -8.46 -5.41 -24.40
C GLN A 69 -8.49 -3.91 -24.09
N VAL A 70 -9.15 -3.55 -22.99
CA VAL A 70 -9.23 -2.18 -22.51
C VAL A 70 -7.81 -1.74 -22.15
N ASN A 71 -7.33 -0.73 -22.86
CA ASN A 71 -6.03 -0.12 -22.65
C ASN A 71 -6.04 0.60 -21.28
N THR A 72 -5.35 0.03 -20.30
CA THR A 72 -5.31 0.50 -18.89
C THR A 72 -4.34 1.66 -18.64
N GLU A 73 -3.67 2.18 -19.67
CA GLU A 73 -2.57 3.16 -19.55
C GLU A 73 -3.01 4.61 -19.22
N ASP A 74 -4.31 4.89 -19.12
CA ASP A 74 -4.84 6.26 -19.04
C ASP A 74 -5.75 6.50 -17.83
N TYR A 75 -5.50 5.80 -16.72
CA TYR A 75 -6.37 5.78 -15.54
C TYR A 75 -5.79 6.53 -14.33
N PHE A 76 -6.69 7.28 -13.67
CA PHE A 76 -6.76 7.89 -12.32
C PHE A 76 -5.49 8.09 -11.46
N CYS A 77 -4.48 7.22 -11.56
CA CYS A 77 -3.21 7.26 -10.84
C CYS A 77 -2.03 7.04 -11.81
N ASN A 78 -1.82 7.93 -12.78
CA ASN A 78 -0.52 8.02 -13.49
C ASN A 78 0.56 8.60 -12.56
N PHE A 79 0.76 7.96 -11.42
CA PHE A 79 1.93 8.14 -10.59
C PHE A 79 2.88 6.97 -10.85
N VAL A 80 3.86 7.24 -11.67
CA VAL A 80 5.16 6.60 -11.54
C VAL A 80 5.74 7.25 -10.28
N ILE A 81 5.94 6.50 -9.19
CA ILE A 81 6.95 6.89 -8.20
C ILE A 81 8.17 7.23 -9.06
N ASP A 82 8.67 8.48 -9.05
CA ASP A 82 9.70 9.00 -9.96
C ASP A 82 10.60 7.88 -10.48
N ALA A 83 10.79 7.74 -11.80
CA ALA A 83 11.45 6.57 -12.39
C ALA A 83 12.64 6.10 -11.53
N GLU A 84 12.71 4.79 -11.25
CA GLU A 84 13.72 4.20 -10.35
C GLU A 84 15.05 4.91 -10.51
N GLU A 85 15.44 5.67 -9.48
CA GLU A 85 16.76 6.25 -9.44
C GLU A 85 17.68 5.11 -9.00
N PRO A 86 18.60 4.64 -9.85
CA PRO A 86 19.58 3.68 -9.41
C PRO A 86 20.28 4.29 -8.19
N LEU A 87 20.36 3.52 -7.11
CA LEU A 87 21.12 3.93 -5.94
C LEU A 87 22.54 4.31 -6.39
N GLU A 88 23.07 5.42 -5.88
CA GLU A 88 24.43 5.85 -6.19
C GLU A 88 25.41 4.93 -5.47
N LEU A 89 25.83 3.87 -6.16
CA LEU A 89 26.76 2.85 -5.68
C LEU A 89 28.24 3.24 -5.92
N SER A 90 28.49 4.40 -6.53
CA SER A 90 29.82 4.99 -6.69
C SER A 90 30.44 5.43 -5.35
N ASP A 91 29.60 5.61 -4.33
CA ASP A 91 29.94 6.21 -3.05
C ASP A 91 29.99 5.18 -1.91
N ASP A 92 30.02 3.89 -2.27
CA ASP A 92 30.10 2.76 -1.34
C ASP A 92 31.39 1.96 -1.61
N GLU A 93 32.54 2.63 -1.70
CA GLU A 93 33.84 1.97 -1.90
C GLU A 93 34.32 1.30 -0.60
N GLU A 94 35.29 0.39 -0.67
CA GLU A 94 35.77 -0.29 0.56
C GLU A 94 36.53 0.68 1.46
N GLU A 95 37.28 1.61 0.84
CA GLU A 95 38.06 2.68 1.48
C GLU A 95 37.16 3.65 2.27
N ASP A 96 35.93 3.86 1.81
CA ASP A 96 34.93 4.69 2.51
C ASP A 96 34.54 4.13 3.90
N LEU A 97 34.85 2.86 4.17
CA LEU A 97 34.61 2.20 5.46
C LEU A 97 35.82 2.25 6.40
N ASP A 98 36.98 2.73 5.96
CA ASP A 98 38.21 2.78 6.76
C ASP A 98 38.08 3.71 7.96
N ALA A 99 37.23 4.73 7.86
CA ALA A 99 36.91 5.61 8.97
C ALA A 99 36.28 4.89 10.19
N LEU A 100 35.81 3.64 10.04
CA LEU A 100 35.35 2.83 11.16
C LEU A 100 36.50 2.30 12.04
N ASP A 101 37.71 2.20 11.51
CA ASP A 101 38.87 1.71 12.27
C ASP A 101 39.38 2.76 13.28
N ASP A 102 39.05 4.04 13.09
CA ASP A 102 39.31 5.15 14.02
C ASP A 102 38.46 5.11 15.30
N PHE A 103 37.42 4.28 15.35
CA PHE A 103 36.49 4.22 16.49
C PHE A 103 36.79 3.04 17.40
N GLU A 104 37.17 3.34 18.64
CA GLU A 104 37.40 2.31 19.66
C GLU A 104 36.09 1.71 20.20
N ALA A 105 36.14 0.44 20.58
CA ALA A 105 35.06 -0.26 21.24
C ALA A 105 34.88 0.28 22.68
N LEU A 106 33.99 1.25 22.88
CA LEU A 106 33.69 1.80 24.21
C LEU A 106 32.90 0.78 25.03
N ALA A 107 33.61 0.09 25.93
CA ALA A 107 33.08 -1.04 26.68
C ALA A 107 32.13 -0.68 27.84
N ASN A 108 32.05 0.57 28.31
CA ASN A 108 31.25 0.90 29.49
C ASN A 108 30.39 2.16 29.35
N LYS A 109 29.17 2.08 29.87
CA LYS A 109 28.14 3.13 29.86
C LYS A 109 28.39 4.24 30.91
N GLU A 110 29.44 4.11 31.71
CA GLU A 110 29.71 4.96 32.89
C GLU A 110 30.72 6.10 32.65
N GLU A 111 31.43 6.14 31.52
CA GLU A 111 32.37 7.24 31.22
C GLU A 111 31.75 8.44 30.47
N CYS A 112 30.45 8.41 30.15
CA CYS A 112 29.77 9.55 29.53
C CYS A 112 29.17 10.57 30.52
N ILE A 113 29.55 10.51 31.81
CA ILE A 113 29.22 11.55 32.80
C ILE A 113 30.50 12.01 33.52
N VAL A 114 31.38 12.67 32.77
CA VAL A 114 32.32 13.66 33.31
C VAL A 114 32.36 14.75 32.26
N GLU A 115 31.52 15.77 32.45
CA GLU A 115 31.97 17.09 32.89
C GLU A 115 33.09 17.62 31.98
N GLU A 116 32.70 18.36 30.94
CA GLU A 116 33.42 19.56 30.51
C GLU A 116 32.56 20.32 29.50
N GLY A 117 31.78 21.25 30.05
CA GLY A 117 31.27 22.39 29.31
C GLY A 117 32.05 23.63 29.73
N LEU A 118 32.57 24.34 28.71
CA LEU A 118 32.93 25.76 28.70
C LEU A 118 34.11 26.17 29.61
N ASP A 119 35.27 26.50 29.04
CA ASP A 119 35.61 27.91 28.73
C ASP A 119 36.86 28.02 27.83
N GLN A 120 37.06 29.23 27.33
CA GLN A 120 38.09 29.76 26.41
C GLN A 120 39.55 29.43 26.78
N THR A 121 40.44 29.25 25.79
CA THR A 121 41.40 30.27 25.27
C THR A 121 42.55 29.63 24.47
N MET A 122 42.86 30.26 23.34
CA MET A 122 44.07 30.23 22.52
C MET A 122 45.38 29.70 23.17
N SER A 123 46.13 28.88 22.43
CA SER A 123 47.55 29.14 22.14
C SER A 123 48.02 28.25 20.98
N GLU A 124 48.41 28.91 19.88
CA GLU A 124 49.40 28.42 18.94
C GLU A 124 50.70 28.13 19.71
N ASP A 125 51.41 27.05 19.37
CA ASP A 125 52.86 27.03 19.26
C ASP A 125 53.31 25.77 18.50
N GLU A 126 54.17 26.02 17.52
CA GLU A 126 54.97 25.07 16.74
C GLU A 126 56.08 24.49 17.64
N GLU A 127 56.52 23.26 17.38
CA GLU A 127 57.95 22.93 17.24
C GLU A 127 58.13 21.45 16.84
N ASP A 128 59.06 21.28 15.91
CA ASP A 128 59.53 20.06 15.25
C ASP A 128 60.22 19.07 16.22
N GLU A 129 60.31 17.81 15.81
CA GLU A 129 61.59 17.09 15.84
C GLU A 129 61.53 15.88 14.88
N GLU A 130 62.44 15.93 13.91
CA GLU A 130 62.83 14.89 12.96
C GLU A 130 63.56 13.76 13.71
N ASP A 131 63.46 12.53 13.21
CA ASP A 131 64.55 11.56 13.31
C ASP A 131 64.51 10.65 12.07
N GLU A 132 65.49 10.86 11.19
CA GLU A 132 65.94 9.96 10.13
C GLU A 132 66.91 8.93 10.73
N GLU A 133 66.77 7.65 10.39
CA GLU A 133 67.93 6.74 10.27
C GLU A 133 67.75 5.86 9.02
N ASP A 134 68.70 6.02 8.11
CA ASP A 134 68.95 5.29 6.87
C ASP A 134 69.73 3.97 7.09
N GLU A 135 69.89 3.24 5.99
CA GLU A 135 70.85 2.15 5.68
C GLU A 135 70.26 0.72 5.81
N GLU A 136 70.30 -0.17 4.82
CA GLU A 136 71.17 -0.32 3.64
C GLU A 136 70.51 -1.28 2.62
N ASP A 137 70.70 -1.01 1.32
CA ASP A 137 70.36 -1.88 0.18
C ASP A 137 71.43 -2.97 -0.04
N GLU A 138 71.00 -4.21 -0.31
CA GLU A 138 71.76 -5.15 -1.16
C GLU A 138 70.81 -5.86 -2.14
N GLU A 139 70.94 -5.52 -3.43
CA GLU A 139 70.48 -6.32 -4.57
C GLU A 139 71.47 -7.48 -4.83
N ASP A 140 70.98 -8.68 -5.15
CA ASP A 140 71.08 -9.28 -6.50
C ASP A 140 70.53 -10.74 -6.53
N GLY A 141 69.96 -11.16 -7.66
CA GLY A 141 69.90 -12.57 -8.06
C GLY A 141 68.52 -13.23 -8.27
N ASP A 142 67.87 -12.90 -9.38
CA ASP A 142 66.81 -13.66 -10.08
C ASP A 142 67.04 -15.19 -10.11
N GLU A 143 66.01 -16.00 -9.82
CA GLU A 143 65.60 -17.13 -10.68
C GLU A 143 64.10 -17.41 -10.50
N ALA A 144 63.36 -17.16 -11.58
CA ALA A 144 61.93 -17.37 -11.71
C ALA A 144 61.52 -18.84 -11.57
N MET A 145 60.47 -19.08 -10.77
CA MET A 145 59.59 -20.24 -10.90
C MET A 145 58.17 -19.72 -11.13
N GLU A 146 57.72 -19.88 -12.36
CA GLU A 146 56.33 -19.68 -12.79
C GLU A 146 55.40 -20.62 -12.02
N ASP A 147 54.77 -20.13 -10.96
CA ASP A 147 53.56 -20.75 -10.43
C ASP A 147 52.34 -19.96 -10.89
N GLN A 148 51.53 -20.68 -11.65
CA GLN A 148 50.32 -20.29 -12.35
C GLN A 148 49.40 -19.38 -11.52
N GLU A 149 49.19 -18.16 -12.01
CA GLU A 149 48.06 -17.31 -11.67
C GLU A 149 46.75 -18.07 -11.91
N THR A 150 46.14 -18.58 -10.85
CA THR A 150 44.70 -18.83 -10.81
C THR A 150 44.03 -17.60 -10.20
N ASP A 151 43.54 -16.77 -11.10
CA ASP A 151 42.85 -15.49 -10.95
C ASP A 151 41.52 -15.61 -10.16
N ASP A 152 41.57 -15.76 -8.82
CA ASP A 152 40.39 -15.71 -7.94
C ASP A 152 40.72 -15.27 -6.47
N ASP A 153 41.19 -14.03 -6.29
CA ASP A 153 41.70 -13.40 -5.04
C ASP A 153 40.67 -13.16 -3.88
N ALA A 154 39.47 -13.73 -3.92
CA ALA A 154 38.44 -13.44 -2.90
C ALA A 154 38.51 -14.40 -1.69
N GLN A 155 38.65 -13.87 -0.46
CA GLN A 155 38.72 -14.68 0.76
C GLN A 155 37.37 -15.36 1.07
N ILE A 156 37.37 -16.69 1.22
CA ILE A 156 36.16 -17.44 1.58
C ILE A 156 35.83 -17.22 3.07
N VAL A 157 34.63 -16.73 3.36
CA VAL A 157 34.16 -16.52 4.74
C VAL A 157 33.78 -17.86 5.38
N THR A 158 34.56 -18.30 6.37
CA THR A 158 34.28 -19.52 7.13
C THR A 158 33.36 -19.25 8.33
N MET A 159 32.70 -20.29 8.86
CA MET A 159 31.87 -20.16 10.06
C MET A 159 32.65 -19.68 11.29
N ASP A 160 33.93 -20.04 11.39
CA ASP A 160 34.78 -19.69 12.53
C ASP A 160 35.19 -18.21 12.49
N MET A 161 35.54 -17.69 11.30
CA MET A 161 35.74 -16.24 11.09
C MET A 161 34.47 -15.46 11.43
N LEU A 162 33.32 -15.95 10.98
CA LEU A 162 32.04 -15.32 11.28
C LEU A 162 31.74 -15.32 12.79
N ASN A 163 32.04 -16.41 13.50
CA ASN A 163 31.87 -16.48 14.95
C ASN A 163 32.76 -15.48 15.69
N ALA A 164 34.02 -15.35 15.27
CA ALA A 164 34.97 -14.39 15.84
C ALA A 164 34.49 -12.94 15.63
N TRP A 165 34.17 -12.56 14.39
CA TRP A 165 33.65 -11.22 14.07
C TRP A 165 32.34 -10.94 14.80
N SER A 166 31.46 -11.93 14.93
CA SER A 166 30.20 -11.77 15.67
C SER A 166 30.43 -11.55 17.16
N MET A 167 31.43 -12.19 17.76
CA MET A 167 31.77 -11.96 19.18
C MET A 167 32.34 -10.56 19.40
N GLU A 168 33.24 -10.11 18.53
CA GLU A 168 33.83 -8.76 18.59
C GLU A 168 32.79 -7.66 18.30
N ALA A 169 31.91 -7.87 17.33
CA ALA A 169 30.82 -6.94 17.02
C ALA A 169 29.76 -6.88 18.14
N ASN A 170 29.52 -7.98 18.87
CA ASN A 170 28.68 -7.95 20.08
C ASN A 170 29.35 -7.20 21.25
N ARG A 171 30.68 -7.14 21.28
CA ARG A 171 31.42 -6.20 22.14
C ARG A 171 31.41 -4.76 21.60
N LYS A 172 30.61 -4.51 20.56
CA LYS A 172 30.38 -3.22 19.92
C LYS A 172 31.63 -2.63 19.26
N SER A 173 32.49 -3.49 18.71
CA SER A 173 33.64 -3.07 17.91
C SER A 173 33.20 -2.61 16.51
N PRO A 174 33.49 -1.35 16.11
CA PRO A 174 33.21 -0.85 14.77
C PRO A 174 34.02 -1.54 13.66
N SER A 175 35.28 -1.90 13.91
CA SER A 175 36.13 -2.63 12.95
C SER A 175 35.61 -4.05 12.68
N ALA A 176 35.06 -4.74 13.69
CA ALA A 176 34.40 -6.03 13.48
C ALA A 176 33.11 -5.88 12.64
N TRP A 177 32.36 -4.80 12.84
CA TRP A 177 31.19 -4.49 12.02
C TRP A 177 31.55 -4.13 10.57
N LYS A 178 32.68 -3.43 10.33
CA LYS A 178 33.24 -3.18 9.00
C LYS A 178 33.43 -4.49 8.21
N LYS A 179 34.07 -5.49 8.81
CA LYS A 179 34.30 -6.81 8.19
C LYS A 179 32.97 -7.52 7.87
N LEU A 180 32.00 -7.46 8.79
CA LEU A 180 30.65 -7.99 8.58
C LEU A 180 29.88 -7.26 7.48
N LEU A 181 30.06 -5.95 7.34
CA LEU A 181 29.43 -5.11 6.34
C LEU A 181 30.02 -5.35 4.94
N LEU A 182 31.33 -5.49 4.82
CA LEU A 182 32.02 -5.86 3.57
C LEU A 182 31.57 -7.23 3.06
N ALA A 183 31.48 -8.21 3.95
CA ALA A 183 30.97 -9.54 3.61
C ALA A 183 29.46 -9.52 3.26
N PHE A 184 28.66 -8.65 3.89
CA PHE A 184 27.26 -8.46 3.51
C PHE A 184 27.13 -7.77 2.14
N ARG A 185 28.00 -6.82 1.82
CA ARG A 185 28.05 -6.13 0.52
C ARG A 185 28.29 -7.13 -0.62
N SER A 186 29.18 -8.10 -0.43
CA SER A 186 29.46 -9.10 -1.47
C SER A 186 28.29 -10.05 -1.71
N ILE A 187 27.45 -10.30 -0.70
CA ILE A 187 26.18 -11.02 -0.88
C ILE A 187 25.24 -10.23 -1.80
N VAL A 188 24.98 -8.96 -1.47
CA VAL A 188 23.90 -8.18 -2.10
C VAL A 188 24.26 -7.80 -3.55
N ARG A 189 25.55 -7.78 -3.89
CA ARG A 189 26.07 -7.36 -5.20
C ARG A 189 26.59 -8.53 -6.06
N SER A 190 26.33 -9.78 -5.69
CA SER A 190 26.82 -10.96 -6.44
C SER A 190 26.32 -11.03 -7.88
N ASP A 191 25.20 -10.36 -8.18
CA ASP A 191 24.49 -10.47 -9.46
C ASP A 191 24.79 -9.33 -10.44
N GLU A 192 25.71 -8.41 -10.11
CA GLU A 192 26.08 -7.29 -11.01
C GLU A 192 27.09 -7.74 -12.08
N ASP A 193 26.78 -7.49 -13.36
CA ASP A 193 27.65 -7.78 -14.53
C ASP A 193 29.00 -7.02 -14.54
N THR A 194 29.29 -6.21 -13.52
CA THR A 194 30.56 -5.48 -13.37
C THR A 194 31.55 -6.27 -12.51
N PRO A 195 32.76 -6.58 -13.01
CA PRO A 195 33.78 -7.27 -12.24
C PRO A 195 34.40 -6.29 -11.23
N LYS A 196 33.72 -6.04 -10.10
CA LYS A 196 34.35 -5.44 -8.92
C LYS A 196 34.95 -6.56 -8.10
N LYS A 197 36.26 -6.49 -7.81
CA LYS A 197 36.92 -7.41 -6.87
C LYS A 197 36.28 -7.19 -5.49
N PHE A 198 35.67 -8.22 -4.94
CA PHE A 198 35.16 -8.22 -3.56
C PHE A 198 36.18 -8.90 -2.67
N THR A 199 36.46 -8.34 -1.48
CA THR A 199 37.39 -8.96 -0.51
C THR A 199 36.92 -10.35 -0.05
N TYR A 200 35.60 -10.57 0.01
CA TYR A 200 35.00 -11.75 0.62
C TYR A 200 34.02 -12.49 -0.30
N ARG A 201 34.09 -13.83 -0.33
CA ARG A 201 33.17 -14.74 -1.04
C ARG A 201 32.47 -15.69 -0.06
N ILE A 202 31.19 -15.96 -0.28
CA ILE A 202 30.37 -16.83 0.58
C ILE A 202 29.72 -17.94 -0.24
N GLU A 203 30.00 -19.18 0.13
CA GLU A 203 29.52 -20.37 -0.60
C GLU A 203 28.40 -21.12 0.14
N SER A 204 28.31 -20.96 1.46
CA SER A 204 27.36 -21.71 2.30
C SER A 204 26.12 -20.91 2.67
N SER A 205 24.94 -21.47 2.38
CA SER A 205 23.64 -20.89 2.76
C SER A 205 23.50 -20.64 4.27
N LYS A 206 24.12 -21.48 5.12
CA LYS A 206 24.10 -21.26 6.59
C LYS A 206 24.98 -20.08 7.01
N VAL A 207 26.14 -19.91 6.37
CA VAL A 207 27.04 -18.77 6.61
C VAL A 207 26.35 -17.49 6.17
N TYR A 208 25.71 -17.51 5.01
CA TYR A 208 24.90 -16.43 4.48
C TYR A 208 23.86 -15.93 5.49
N THR A 209 22.97 -16.80 5.98
CA THR A 209 21.88 -16.36 6.87
C THR A 209 22.42 -15.83 8.19
N LYS A 210 23.46 -16.47 8.74
CA LYS A 210 24.06 -16.04 10.00
C LYS A 210 24.80 -14.71 9.86
N LEU A 211 25.51 -14.51 8.74
CA LEU A 211 26.18 -13.26 8.45
C LEU A 211 25.19 -12.10 8.38
N VAL A 212 24.17 -12.19 7.53
CA VAL A 212 23.17 -11.12 7.40
C VAL A 212 22.50 -10.83 8.74
N ARG A 213 22.12 -11.87 9.50
CA ARG A 213 21.48 -11.69 10.80
C ARG A 213 22.37 -10.95 11.79
N ASN A 214 23.65 -11.29 11.85
CA ASN A 214 24.60 -10.68 12.79
C ASN A 214 24.99 -9.26 12.36
N THR A 215 25.20 -9.00 11.06
CA THR A 215 25.50 -7.66 10.53
C THR A 215 24.39 -6.66 10.87
N LEU A 216 23.14 -7.07 10.76
CA LEU A 216 21.97 -6.23 11.08
C LEU A 216 21.78 -6.04 12.59
N LEU A 217 21.99 -7.11 13.39
CA LEU A 217 21.76 -7.07 14.83
C LEU A 217 22.68 -6.06 15.54
N VAL A 218 23.94 -5.98 15.13
CA VAL A 218 24.96 -5.16 15.80
C VAL A 218 25.02 -3.72 15.27
N ALA A 219 24.41 -3.43 14.12
CA ALA A 219 24.46 -2.11 13.48
C ALA A 219 23.95 -0.98 14.38
N HIS A 220 22.71 -1.07 14.88
CA HIS A 220 22.15 -0.01 15.75
C HIS A 220 22.90 0.13 17.09
N PRO A 221 23.21 -0.95 17.84
CA PRO A 221 23.99 -0.84 19.07
C PRO A 221 25.34 -0.14 18.92
N ILE A 222 26.03 -0.34 17.79
CA ILE A 222 27.32 0.32 17.50
C ILE A 222 27.08 1.78 17.12
N LEU A 223 26.21 2.05 16.15
CA LEU A 223 25.95 3.42 15.67
C LEU A 223 25.39 4.34 16.77
N SER A 224 24.50 3.83 17.62
CA SER A 224 23.91 4.60 18.73
C SER A 224 24.91 5.00 19.81
N GLN A 225 26.06 4.31 19.92
CA GLN A 225 27.12 4.70 20.84
C GLN A 225 27.96 5.85 20.31
N HIS A 226 28.12 5.98 18.99
CA HIS A 226 28.97 7.01 18.41
C HIS A 226 28.18 8.24 17.92
N ILE A 227 26.85 8.14 17.80
CA ILE A 227 25.95 9.23 17.36
C ILE A 227 25.12 9.74 18.53
N TYR A 228 25.57 10.84 19.13
CA TYR A 228 24.89 11.49 20.25
C TYR A 228 24.03 12.67 19.79
N PHE A 229 22.76 12.68 20.19
CA PHE A 229 21.85 13.79 19.94
C PHE A 229 21.98 14.85 21.02
N LEU A 230 22.21 16.11 20.62
CA LEU A 230 22.03 17.26 21.51
C LEU A 230 20.54 17.38 21.85
N LYS A 231 20.18 17.79 23.08
CA LYS A 231 18.79 17.75 23.64
C LYS A 231 17.66 18.33 22.76
N LYS A 232 17.97 19.10 21.71
CA LYS A 232 17.00 19.69 20.76
C LYS A 232 17.17 19.25 19.30
N GLU A 233 18.23 18.52 18.95
CA GLU A 233 18.48 18.10 17.57
C GLU A 233 18.10 16.62 17.40
N LYS A 234 17.14 16.36 16.52
CA LYS A 234 16.70 14.99 16.17
C LYS A 234 17.28 14.52 14.83
N TYR A 235 18.00 15.39 14.13
CA TYR A 235 18.59 15.09 12.82
C TYR A 235 20.03 14.56 12.97
N PRO A 236 20.32 13.32 12.53
CA PRO A 236 21.65 12.70 12.71
C PRO A 236 22.79 13.45 12.02
N GLY A 237 22.51 14.08 10.87
CA GLY A 237 23.51 14.76 10.03
C GLY A 237 24.17 15.99 10.65
N LYS A 238 23.75 16.42 11.85
CA LYS A 238 24.36 17.53 12.60
C LYS A 238 25.17 17.06 13.82
N THR A 239 25.34 15.75 13.99
CA THR A 239 26.14 15.20 15.09
C THR A 239 27.63 15.26 14.76
N LYS A 240 28.49 15.39 15.77
CA LYS A 240 29.94 15.60 15.59
C LYS A 240 30.62 14.49 14.78
N ASN A 241 30.21 13.24 15.00
CA ASN A 241 30.82 12.06 14.36
C ASN A 241 30.15 11.69 13.03
N TRP A 242 29.12 12.42 12.60
CA TRP A 242 28.40 12.13 11.35
C TRP A 242 29.31 12.10 10.12
N PRO A 243 30.20 13.08 9.88
CA PRO A 243 31.02 13.09 8.66
C PRO A 243 31.92 11.86 8.50
N LYS A 244 32.34 11.24 9.62
CA LYS A 244 33.15 10.02 9.61
C LYS A 244 32.31 8.75 9.41
N LEU A 245 31.06 8.73 9.88
CA LEU A 245 30.19 7.56 9.85
C LEU A 245 29.21 7.57 8.66
N GLU A 246 29.00 8.70 8.00
CA GLU A 246 28.01 8.91 6.95
C GLU A 246 28.12 7.85 5.85
N LYS A 247 29.32 7.62 5.32
CA LYS A 247 29.56 6.66 4.25
C LYS A 247 29.32 5.21 4.68
N ALA A 248 29.75 4.84 5.89
CA ALA A 248 29.48 3.52 6.44
C ALA A 248 27.98 3.26 6.65
N ILE A 249 27.24 4.26 7.13
CA ILE A 249 25.79 4.19 7.30
C ILE A 249 25.10 4.11 5.94
N GLN A 250 25.51 4.93 4.97
CA GLN A 250 24.98 4.90 3.61
C GLN A 250 25.16 3.53 2.98
N CYS A 251 26.36 2.95 3.04
CA CYS A 251 26.66 1.62 2.54
C CYS A 251 25.79 0.54 3.22
N PHE A 252 25.66 0.59 4.55
CA PHE A 252 24.78 -0.32 5.30
C PHE A 252 23.32 -0.23 4.84
N LEU A 253 22.76 0.98 4.79
CA LEU A 253 21.36 1.19 4.43
C LEU A 253 21.11 0.83 2.95
N ASN A 254 22.02 1.18 2.03
CA ASN A 254 21.94 0.80 0.61
C ASN A 254 21.84 -0.71 0.45
N ASN A 255 22.72 -1.46 1.13
CA ASN A 255 22.71 -2.92 1.06
C ASN A 255 21.42 -3.50 1.68
N CYS A 256 20.91 -2.94 2.79
CA CYS A 256 19.64 -3.38 3.39
C CYS A 256 18.45 -3.17 2.45
N VAL A 257 18.34 -1.99 1.82
CA VAL A 257 17.23 -1.66 0.91
C VAL A 257 17.24 -2.56 -0.32
N ARG A 258 18.42 -2.79 -0.92
CA ARG A 258 18.57 -3.73 -2.04
C ARG A 258 18.23 -5.15 -1.65
N PHE A 259 18.73 -5.59 -0.49
CA PHE A 259 18.43 -6.92 0.03
C PHE A 259 16.92 -7.13 0.20
N LEU A 260 16.22 -6.17 0.81
CA LEU A 260 14.76 -6.22 0.99
C LEU A 260 13.97 -6.31 -0.33
N ARG A 261 14.49 -5.70 -1.40
CA ARG A 261 13.85 -5.68 -2.72
C ARG A 261 13.77 -7.07 -3.34
N GLU A 262 14.84 -7.86 -3.23
CA GLU A 262 15.01 -9.11 -3.99
C GLU A 262 14.76 -10.37 -3.16
N LEU A 263 14.61 -10.24 -1.84
CA LEU A 263 14.54 -11.36 -0.91
C LEU A 263 13.20 -12.11 -0.96
N PRO A 264 13.12 -13.39 -1.34
CA PRO A 264 11.84 -14.10 -1.42
C PRO A 264 11.34 -14.68 -0.09
N GLN A 265 12.17 -14.71 0.96
CA GLN A 265 11.88 -15.42 2.21
C GLN A 265 11.24 -14.50 3.27
N ASP A 266 9.97 -14.78 3.61
CA ASP A 266 9.18 -14.06 4.62
C ASP A 266 9.91 -13.85 5.95
N ASP A 267 10.39 -14.92 6.61
CA ASP A 267 11.08 -14.85 7.90
C ASP A 267 12.28 -13.89 7.89
N MET A 268 12.98 -13.84 6.77
CA MET A 268 14.17 -13.02 6.62
C MET A 268 13.81 -11.56 6.34
N ILE A 269 12.72 -11.30 5.60
CA ILE A 269 12.18 -9.94 5.42
C ILE A 269 11.75 -9.38 6.77
N GLN A 270 10.96 -10.14 7.54
CA GLN A 270 10.50 -9.74 8.87
C GLN A 270 11.69 -9.42 9.79
N TYR A 271 12.71 -10.29 9.80
CA TYR A 271 13.93 -10.06 10.58
C TYR A 271 14.67 -8.78 10.16
N VAL A 272 14.82 -8.55 8.85
CA VAL A 272 15.52 -7.35 8.35
C VAL A 272 14.78 -6.09 8.76
N LEU A 273 13.45 -6.05 8.60
CA LEU A 273 12.63 -4.90 9.00
C LEU A 273 12.69 -4.64 10.50
N GLU A 274 12.62 -5.68 11.33
CA GLU A 274 12.72 -5.57 12.79
C GLU A 274 14.07 -4.99 13.24
N LYS A 275 15.18 -5.44 12.63
CA LYS A 275 16.52 -4.93 12.98
C LYS A 275 16.84 -3.58 12.36
N LEU A 276 16.19 -3.23 11.25
CA LEU A 276 16.33 -1.94 10.59
C LEU A 276 15.48 -0.84 11.25
N GLU A 277 14.41 -1.20 11.97
CA GLU A 277 13.51 -0.28 12.68
C GLU A 277 14.26 0.81 13.47
N PRO A 278 15.19 0.52 14.39
CA PRO A 278 15.88 1.56 15.15
C PRO A 278 16.91 2.36 14.31
N CYS A 279 17.28 1.88 13.13
CA CYS A 279 18.14 2.59 12.17
C CYS A 279 17.37 3.51 11.23
N VAL A 280 16.03 3.52 11.29
CA VAL A 280 15.18 4.28 10.36
C VAL A 280 15.47 5.78 10.38
N LEU A 281 15.86 6.33 11.53
CA LEU A 281 16.20 7.73 11.71
C LEU A 281 17.34 8.21 10.79
N TYR A 282 18.24 7.31 10.38
CA TYR A 282 19.38 7.64 9.52
C TYR A 282 18.99 7.86 8.06
N PHE A 283 17.87 7.30 7.60
CA PHE A 283 17.41 7.50 6.23
C PHE A 283 17.14 8.97 5.90
N GLY A 284 16.73 9.77 6.89
CA GLY A 284 16.43 11.19 6.69
C GLY A 284 17.64 12.03 6.23
N CYS A 285 18.86 11.54 6.42
CA CYS A 285 20.06 12.18 5.91
C CYS A 285 20.32 11.90 4.43
N PHE A 286 19.64 10.90 3.85
CA PHE A 286 19.84 10.44 2.47
C PHE A 286 18.53 10.50 1.66
N PRO A 287 18.18 11.64 1.04
CA PRO A 287 16.89 11.80 0.34
C PRO A 287 16.65 10.81 -0.80
N LYS A 288 17.70 10.42 -1.54
CA LYS A 288 17.59 9.41 -2.62
C LYS A 288 17.26 8.04 -2.04
N LEU A 289 18.02 7.61 -1.03
CA LEU A 289 17.84 6.33 -0.36
C LEU A 289 16.51 6.25 0.41
N SER A 290 16.07 7.34 1.03
CA SER A 290 14.75 7.46 1.65
C SER A 290 13.60 7.21 0.66
N ARG A 291 13.68 7.81 -0.55
CA ARG A 291 12.69 7.57 -1.61
C ARG A 291 12.69 6.12 -2.07
N GLU A 292 13.88 5.52 -2.18
CA GLU A 292 14.02 4.13 -2.58
C GLU A 292 13.48 3.16 -1.51
N TYR A 293 13.82 3.39 -0.25
CA TYR A 293 13.32 2.58 0.86
C TYR A 293 11.80 2.63 0.94
N LEU A 294 11.20 3.83 0.81
CA LEU A 294 9.76 4.00 0.73
C LEU A 294 9.15 3.19 -0.42
N ARG A 295 9.76 3.22 -1.62
CA ARG A 295 9.27 2.43 -2.76
C ARG A 295 9.32 0.93 -2.44
N VAL A 296 10.45 0.43 -1.98
CA VAL A 296 10.62 -1.00 -1.63
C VAL A 296 9.57 -1.39 -0.59
N LEU A 297 9.41 -0.63 0.48
CA LEU A 297 8.39 -0.94 1.50
C LEU A 297 6.97 -0.99 0.91
N LEU A 298 6.59 -0.03 0.06
CA LEU A 298 5.27 -0.01 -0.59
C LEU A 298 5.05 -1.17 -1.55
N ASP A 299 6.09 -1.56 -2.29
CA ASP A 299 6.03 -2.69 -3.23
C ASP A 299 5.84 -4.01 -2.48
N ARG A 300 6.56 -4.21 -1.38
CA ARG A 300 6.46 -5.41 -0.51
C ARG A 300 5.16 -5.43 0.27
N TRP A 301 4.74 -4.29 0.81
CA TRP A 301 3.43 -4.13 1.46
C TRP A 301 2.27 -4.52 0.54
N SER A 302 2.39 -4.25 -0.77
CA SER A 302 1.36 -4.58 -1.76
C SER A 302 1.58 -5.90 -2.52
N ASP A 303 2.50 -6.74 -2.05
CA ASP A 303 2.85 -8.01 -2.69
C ASP A 303 1.88 -9.13 -2.27
N VAL A 304 1.16 -9.68 -3.25
CA VAL A 304 0.20 -10.78 -3.04
C VAL A 304 0.91 -12.08 -2.64
N VAL A 305 2.19 -12.25 -3.00
CA VAL A 305 2.95 -13.50 -2.75
C VAL A 305 3.36 -13.62 -1.28
N LEU A 306 3.59 -12.50 -0.60
CA LEU A 306 4.00 -12.48 0.81
C LEU A 306 2.85 -12.88 1.73
N SER A 307 3.18 -13.41 2.90
CA SER A 307 2.19 -13.65 3.96
C SER A 307 1.63 -12.35 4.52
N GLU A 308 0.45 -12.44 5.14
CA GLU A 308 -0.20 -11.33 5.84
C GLU A 308 0.68 -10.74 6.95
N GLU A 309 1.39 -11.59 7.69
CA GLU A 309 2.31 -11.19 8.76
C GLU A 309 3.49 -10.36 8.22
N THR A 310 4.09 -10.80 7.11
CA THR A 310 5.20 -10.06 6.47
C THR A 310 4.74 -8.71 5.94
N ARG A 311 3.54 -8.63 5.35
CA ARG A 311 2.97 -7.35 4.89
C ARG A 311 2.69 -6.40 6.06
N ASN A 312 2.17 -6.92 7.16
CA ASN A 312 1.96 -6.13 8.38
C ASN A 312 3.28 -5.55 8.92
N GLN A 313 4.38 -6.32 8.88
CA GLN A 313 5.71 -5.77 9.23
C GLN A 313 6.17 -4.66 8.26
N CYS A 314 5.87 -4.79 6.95
CA CYS A 314 6.13 -3.72 5.98
C CYS A 314 5.32 -2.46 6.29
N TYR A 315 4.04 -2.63 6.67
CA TYR A 315 3.17 -1.54 7.13
C TYR A 315 3.73 -0.84 8.38
N LYS A 316 4.15 -1.59 9.41
CA LYS A 316 4.77 -1.01 10.61
C LYS A 316 6.04 -0.22 10.26
N ALA A 317 6.86 -0.76 9.36
CA ALA A 317 8.05 -0.06 8.87
C ALA A 317 7.70 1.22 8.11
N LEU A 318 6.64 1.24 7.29
CA LEU A 318 6.14 2.45 6.61
C LEU A 318 5.71 3.53 7.61
N HIS A 319 4.92 3.13 8.61
CA HIS A 319 4.44 4.02 9.66
C HIS A 319 5.60 4.61 10.47
N HIS A 320 6.55 3.75 10.90
CA HIS A 320 7.73 4.18 11.64
C HIS A 320 8.64 5.10 10.81
N PHE A 321 8.83 4.79 9.52
CA PHE A 321 9.57 5.63 8.58
C PHE A 321 8.96 7.02 8.41
N GLY A 322 7.64 7.09 8.21
CA GLY A 322 6.93 8.36 8.01
C GLY A 322 7.06 9.33 9.19
N THR A 323 7.18 8.80 10.42
CA THR A 323 7.22 9.60 11.66
C THR A 323 8.63 9.88 12.18
N THR A 324 9.56 8.94 11.99
CA THR A 324 10.88 8.96 12.63
C THR A 324 11.98 9.52 11.73
N ALA A 325 11.93 9.27 10.43
CA ALA A 325 12.90 9.83 9.50
C ALA A 325 12.59 11.32 9.29
N ILE A 326 13.59 12.17 9.52
CA ILE A 326 13.47 13.63 9.42
C ILE A 326 14.56 14.14 8.48
N ASP A 327 14.19 14.98 7.53
CA ASP A 327 15.13 15.61 6.59
C ASP A 327 15.94 16.75 7.23
N ALA A 328 16.91 17.28 6.49
CA ALA A 328 17.72 18.42 6.94
C ALA A 328 16.90 19.67 7.32
N ASN A 329 15.68 19.80 6.79
CA ASN A 329 14.74 20.90 7.03
C ASN A 329 13.76 20.63 8.18
N ARG A 330 13.96 19.54 8.94
CA ARG A 330 13.09 19.10 10.03
C ARG A 330 11.68 18.68 9.58
N LYS A 331 11.53 18.27 8.33
CA LYS A 331 10.30 17.70 7.79
C LYS A 331 10.37 16.18 7.83
N ASN A 332 9.27 15.55 8.23
CA ASN A 332 9.14 14.10 8.21
C ASN A 332 8.71 13.60 6.81
N TYR A 333 8.71 12.29 6.61
CA TYR A 333 8.34 11.65 5.35
C TYR A 333 6.85 11.30 5.25
N MET A 334 6.05 11.66 6.26
CA MET A 334 4.61 11.35 6.29
C MET A 334 3.84 11.79 5.04
N PRO A 335 4.07 12.99 4.44
CA PRO A 335 3.38 13.38 3.21
C PRO A 335 3.66 12.42 2.05
N ASN A 336 4.88 11.89 1.96
CA ASN A 336 5.28 10.93 0.95
C ASN A 336 4.68 9.55 1.21
N VAL A 337 4.61 9.14 2.48
CA VAL A 337 3.97 7.87 2.89
C VAL A 337 2.48 7.90 2.57
N LEU A 338 1.72 8.91 3.01
CA LEU A 338 0.27 9.02 2.74
C LEU A 338 -0.04 8.97 1.24
N LYS A 339 0.79 9.67 0.44
CA LYS A 339 0.71 9.65 -1.01
C LYS A 339 1.02 8.29 -1.61
N GLY A 340 2.10 7.65 -1.19
CA GLY A 340 2.52 6.34 -1.67
C GLY A 340 1.47 5.26 -1.38
N VAL A 341 0.97 5.22 -0.14
CA VAL A 341 -0.04 4.27 0.33
C VAL A 341 -1.31 4.32 -0.52
N TYR A 342 -1.88 5.52 -0.71
CA TYR A 342 -3.10 5.68 -1.51
C TYR A 342 -2.91 5.27 -2.97
N LEU A 343 -1.80 5.70 -3.58
CA LEU A 343 -1.57 5.46 -5.02
C LEU A 343 -1.26 4.00 -5.32
N ILE A 344 -0.50 3.34 -4.45
CA ILE A 344 -0.20 1.90 -4.58
C ILE A 344 -1.47 1.09 -4.35
N PHE A 345 -2.28 1.43 -3.34
CA PHE A 345 -3.61 0.84 -3.16
C PHE A 345 -4.46 0.98 -4.42
N ALA A 346 -4.59 2.19 -4.97
CA ALA A 346 -5.41 2.44 -6.15
C ALA A 346 -4.91 1.66 -7.38
N ASN A 347 -3.59 1.50 -7.55
CA ASN A 347 -3.00 0.72 -8.64
C ASN A 347 -3.26 -0.79 -8.49
N ARG A 348 -3.29 -1.30 -7.25
CA ARG A 348 -3.59 -2.71 -6.96
C ARG A 348 -5.07 -3.03 -7.05
N ALA A 349 -5.93 -2.09 -6.69
CA ALA A 349 -7.39 -2.24 -6.71
C ALA A 349 -8.02 -2.25 -8.11
N THR A 350 -7.27 -2.53 -9.18
CA THR A 350 -7.79 -2.56 -10.56
C THR A 350 -8.53 -3.85 -10.90
N LYS A 351 -8.16 -4.97 -10.26
CA LYS A 351 -8.79 -6.28 -10.43
C LYS A 351 -8.90 -7.01 -9.09
N ILE A 352 -10.12 -7.22 -8.64
CA ILE A 352 -10.42 -7.97 -7.42
C ILE A 352 -10.84 -9.39 -7.80
N ASN A 353 -10.23 -10.37 -7.14
CA ASN A 353 -10.53 -11.79 -7.24
C ASN A 353 -10.33 -12.45 -5.85
N GLN A 354 -10.62 -13.74 -5.73
CA GLN A 354 -10.49 -14.47 -4.45
C GLN A 354 -9.10 -14.36 -3.81
N THR A 355 -8.04 -14.28 -4.61
CA THR A 355 -6.66 -14.19 -4.11
C THR A 355 -6.24 -12.77 -3.73
N SER A 356 -6.75 -11.75 -4.42
CA SER A 356 -6.37 -10.35 -4.17
C SER A 356 -7.26 -9.65 -3.17
N LEU A 357 -8.50 -10.14 -2.94
CA LEU A 357 -9.44 -9.50 -2.03
C LEU A 357 -8.90 -9.34 -0.59
N PRO A 358 -8.33 -10.36 0.07
CA PRO A 358 -7.83 -10.21 1.44
C PRO A 358 -6.70 -9.17 1.53
N LEU A 359 -5.81 -9.13 0.54
CA LEU A 359 -4.75 -8.12 0.46
C LEU A 359 -5.35 -6.71 0.38
N ILE A 360 -6.32 -6.49 -0.51
CA ILE A 360 -6.92 -5.15 -0.69
C ILE A 360 -7.65 -4.69 0.57
N GLN A 361 -8.31 -5.60 1.28
CA GLN A 361 -8.98 -5.30 2.56
C GLN A 361 -7.96 -4.91 3.64
N GLN A 362 -6.91 -5.74 3.83
CA GLN A 362 -5.83 -5.44 4.76
C GLN A 362 -5.20 -4.08 4.45
N MET A 363 -4.89 -3.80 3.18
CA MET A 363 -4.30 -2.53 2.75
C MET A 363 -5.21 -1.33 3.05
N ALA A 364 -6.54 -1.47 2.94
CA ALA A 364 -7.47 -0.39 3.23
C ALA A 364 -7.56 -0.09 4.74
N GLU A 365 -7.57 -1.12 5.58
CA GLU A 365 -7.58 -1.01 7.04
C GLU A 365 -6.27 -0.38 7.55
N GLU A 366 -5.14 -0.95 7.17
CA GLU A 366 -3.80 -0.45 7.53
C GLU A 366 -3.57 0.99 7.03
N ALA A 367 -4.07 1.32 5.84
CA ALA A 367 -4.03 2.69 5.38
C ALA A 367 -4.84 3.62 6.28
N GLY A 368 -6.05 3.23 6.68
CA GLY A 368 -6.88 3.99 7.63
C GLY A 368 -6.10 4.43 8.86
N ASP A 369 -5.34 3.50 9.46
CA ASP A 369 -4.49 3.76 10.63
C ASP A 369 -3.37 4.77 10.34
N ILE A 370 -2.74 4.75 9.17
CA ILE A 370 -1.71 5.75 8.83
C ILE A 370 -2.31 7.17 8.77
N TYR A 371 -3.56 7.30 8.30
CA TYR A 371 -4.23 8.60 8.23
C TYR A 371 -4.61 9.17 9.60
N THR A 372 -4.59 8.38 10.69
CA THR A 372 -4.87 8.88 12.04
C THR A 372 -3.69 9.59 12.69
N VAL A 373 -2.47 9.44 12.16
CA VAL A 373 -1.24 9.95 12.77
C VAL A 373 -1.15 11.47 12.72
N GLU A 374 -1.41 12.07 11.55
CA GLU A 374 -1.35 13.52 11.34
C GLU A 374 -2.65 14.05 10.70
N PRO A 375 -3.70 14.35 11.49
CA PRO A 375 -5.03 14.67 10.97
C PRO A 375 -5.08 15.83 9.96
N GLN A 376 -4.25 16.86 10.15
CA GLN A 376 -4.21 18.02 9.27
C GLN A 376 -3.65 17.67 7.88
N LEU A 377 -2.53 16.93 7.84
CA LEU A 377 -1.91 16.48 6.60
C LEU A 377 -2.80 15.47 5.87
N SER A 378 -3.41 14.56 6.62
CA SER A 378 -4.41 13.61 6.14
C SER A 378 -5.59 14.30 5.45
N TYR A 379 -6.12 15.37 6.06
CA TYR A 379 -7.18 16.19 5.45
C TYR A 379 -6.72 16.85 4.14
N GLU A 380 -5.55 17.50 4.14
CA GLU A 380 -5.02 18.15 2.94
C GLU A 380 -4.87 17.15 1.79
N HIS A 381 -4.34 15.96 2.09
CA HIS A 381 -4.18 14.88 1.15
C HIS A 381 -5.53 14.35 0.61
N ALA A 382 -6.43 13.96 1.51
CA ALA A 382 -7.75 13.44 1.16
C ALA A 382 -8.57 14.43 0.32
N SER A 383 -8.49 15.73 0.65
CA SER A 383 -9.24 16.78 -0.04
C SER A 383 -8.87 16.87 -1.54
N VAL A 384 -7.60 16.62 -1.88
CA VAL A 384 -7.11 16.65 -3.26
C VAL A 384 -7.65 15.46 -4.04
N TYR A 385 -7.52 14.25 -3.50
CA TYR A 385 -7.88 13.02 -4.22
C TYR A 385 -9.38 12.80 -4.33
N ILE A 386 -10.16 13.18 -3.31
CA ILE A 386 -11.62 13.13 -3.39
C ILE A 386 -12.16 14.18 -4.38
N ARG A 387 -11.53 15.36 -4.46
CA ARG A 387 -11.85 16.34 -5.51
C ARG A 387 -11.56 15.80 -6.91
N GLN A 388 -10.44 15.09 -7.08
CA GLN A 388 -10.12 14.44 -8.35
C GLN A 388 -11.19 13.39 -8.72
N LEU A 389 -11.59 12.50 -7.80
CA LEU A 389 -12.69 11.55 -8.01
C LEU A 389 -13.97 12.26 -8.45
N ALA A 390 -14.32 13.36 -7.77
CA ALA A 390 -15.48 14.17 -8.10
C ALA A 390 -15.40 14.76 -9.51
N ASP A 391 -14.24 15.28 -9.92
CA ASP A 391 -14.06 15.89 -11.23
C ASP A 391 -14.08 14.86 -12.37
N HIS A 392 -13.54 13.65 -12.14
CA HIS A 392 -13.68 12.53 -13.07
C HIS A 392 -15.15 12.14 -13.25
N LEU A 393 -15.90 12.02 -12.15
CA LEU A 393 -17.33 11.72 -12.19
C LEU A 393 -18.13 12.81 -12.92
N LYS A 394 -17.86 14.10 -12.63
CA LYS A 394 -18.48 15.23 -13.32
C LYS A 394 -18.20 15.20 -14.82
N LYS A 395 -16.95 14.92 -15.22
CA LYS A 395 -16.57 14.77 -16.62
C LYS A 395 -17.32 13.62 -17.28
N ALA A 396 -17.38 12.45 -16.63
CA ALA A 396 -18.10 11.30 -17.16
C ALA A 396 -19.59 11.58 -17.36
N LYS A 397 -20.21 12.26 -16.38
CA LYS A 397 -21.61 12.71 -16.44
C LYS A 397 -21.85 13.74 -17.55
N LYS A 398 -20.91 14.66 -17.78
CA LYS A 398 -20.99 15.66 -18.84
C LYS A 398 -20.86 15.05 -20.24
N ASP A 399 -19.92 14.12 -20.41
CA ASP A 399 -19.69 13.44 -21.68
C ASP A 399 -20.87 12.51 -22.03
N ASN A 400 -21.48 11.89 -21.02
CA ASN A 400 -22.67 11.03 -21.15
C ASN A 400 -22.51 9.91 -22.20
N THR A 401 -21.32 9.31 -22.30
CA THR A 401 -21.02 8.22 -23.22
C THR A 401 -20.80 6.91 -22.47
N ALA A 402 -21.05 5.78 -23.12
CA ALA A 402 -20.76 4.47 -22.52
C ALA A 402 -19.27 4.30 -22.18
N GLU A 403 -18.38 4.92 -22.96
CA GLU A 403 -16.94 4.93 -22.70
C GLU A 403 -16.59 5.74 -21.45
N SER A 404 -17.22 6.89 -21.24
CA SER A 404 -16.99 7.70 -20.04
C SER A 404 -17.52 7.03 -18.78
N PHE A 405 -18.63 6.30 -18.86
CA PHE A 405 -19.15 5.52 -17.73
C PHE A 405 -18.27 4.32 -17.39
N LYS A 406 -17.72 3.63 -18.39
CA LYS A 406 -16.70 2.59 -18.19
C LYS A 406 -15.44 3.12 -17.50
N LYS A 407 -15.20 4.44 -17.51
CA LYS A 407 -14.10 5.07 -16.78
C LYS A 407 -14.33 5.19 -15.27
N ILE A 408 -15.61 5.18 -14.85
CA ILE A 408 -16.00 5.31 -13.45
C ILE A 408 -16.40 3.95 -12.87
N TYR A 409 -17.02 3.09 -13.67
CA TYR A 409 -17.56 1.81 -13.20
C TYR A 409 -16.48 0.72 -13.23
N THR A 410 -15.45 0.91 -12.41
CA THR A 410 -14.31 0.00 -12.25
C THR A 410 -13.98 -0.26 -10.79
N TRP A 411 -13.27 -1.36 -10.54
CA TRP A 411 -12.81 -1.73 -9.20
C TRP A 411 -11.96 -0.63 -8.58
N GLN A 412 -11.07 -0.02 -9.37
CA GLN A 412 -10.20 1.04 -8.87
C GLN A 412 -11.01 2.21 -8.32
N PHE A 413 -11.98 2.72 -9.06
CA PHE A 413 -12.77 3.88 -8.63
C PHE A 413 -13.65 3.55 -7.41
N VAL A 414 -14.31 2.39 -7.41
CA VAL A 414 -15.17 1.96 -6.28
C VAL A 414 -14.33 1.72 -5.03
N SER A 415 -13.19 1.04 -5.16
CA SER A 415 -12.29 0.77 -4.03
C SER A 415 -11.64 2.04 -3.50
N CYS A 416 -11.38 3.06 -4.35
CA CYS A 416 -10.91 4.35 -3.86
C CYS A 416 -11.98 5.06 -3.01
N LEU A 417 -13.27 4.96 -3.37
CA LEU A 417 -14.34 5.51 -2.54
C LEU A 417 -14.45 4.76 -1.20
N ASP A 418 -14.31 3.44 -1.22
CA ASP A 418 -14.33 2.60 -0.03
C ASP A 418 -13.12 2.85 0.88
N PHE A 419 -11.94 3.03 0.30
CA PHE A 419 -10.72 3.47 0.98
C PHE A 419 -10.93 4.79 1.71
N TRP A 420 -11.46 5.80 1.01
CA TRP A 420 -11.68 7.10 1.63
C TRP A 420 -12.79 7.06 2.68
N ALA A 421 -13.81 6.21 2.50
CA ALA A 421 -14.83 5.98 3.54
C ALA A 421 -14.18 5.40 4.79
N SER A 422 -13.33 4.38 4.65
CA SER A 422 -12.61 3.74 5.75
C SER A 422 -11.64 4.70 6.46
N ALA A 423 -10.86 5.47 5.70
CA ALA A 423 -9.93 6.47 6.26
C ALA A 423 -10.66 7.61 7.00
N VAL A 424 -11.79 8.07 6.49
CA VAL A 424 -12.63 9.06 7.19
C VAL A 424 -13.25 8.44 8.44
N SER A 425 -13.75 7.20 8.37
CA SER A 425 -14.28 6.49 9.53
C SER A 425 -13.26 6.35 10.66
N ALA A 426 -12.00 6.03 10.33
CA ALA A 426 -10.92 5.88 11.31
C ALA A 426 -10.51 7.22 11.97
N THR A 427 -10.70 8.34 11.28
CA THR A 427 -10.22 9.67 11.71
C THR A 427 -11.30 10.55 12.34
N CYS A 428 -12.58 10.23 12.12
CA CYS A 428 -13.73 11.05 12.53
C CYS A 428 -14.58 10.39 13.62
N ASP A 429 -13.99 9.56 14.49
CA ASP A 429 -14.73 8.95 15.62
C ASP A 429 -15.28 10.03 16.58
N PRO A 430 -16.61 10.15 16.72
CA PRO A 430 -17.25 11.09 17.64
C PRO A 430 -16.84 10.91 19.11
N SER A 431 -16.36 9.71 19.47
CA SER A 431 -15.92 9.36 20.83
C SER A 431 -14.58 10.02 21.20
N ALA A 432 -13.79 10.44 20.22
CA ALA A 432 -12.49 11.09 20.44
C ALA A 432 -12.61 12.51 21.01
N GLY A 433 -13.82 13.12 20.99
CA GLY A 433 -14.10 14.43 21.61
C GLY A 433 -13.53 15.65 20.87
N GLU A 434 -12.57 15.47 19.96
CA GLU A 434 -12.02 16.51 19.11
C GLU A 434 -12.56 16.41 17.68
N ALA A 435 -12.99 17.55 17.11
CA ALA A 435 -13.47 17.60 15.73
C ALA A 435 -12.28 17.47 14.77
N SER A 436 -12.12 16.27 14.20
CA SER A 436 -11.11 16.00 13.17
C SER A 436 -11.31 16.92 11.94
N PRO A 437 -10.22 17.49 11.36
CA PRO A 437 -10.28 18.23 10.11
C PRO A 437 -10.93 17.43 8.97
N MET A 438 -10.85 16.09 9.00
CA MET A 438 -11.45 15.20 8.01
C MET A 438 -12.98 15.26 7.97
N GLN A 439 -13.64 15.82 8.99
CA GLN A 439 -15.10 16.00 9.00
C GLN A 439 -15.59 16.85 7.82
N ALA A 440 -14.78 17.83 7.37
CA ALA A 440 -15.11 18.68 6.23
C ALA A 440 -15.18 17.91 4.89
N ILE A 441 -14.62 16.70 4.83
CA ILE A 441 -14.56 15.84 3.63
C ILE A 441 -15.73 14.86 3.57
N VAL A 442 -16.38 14.56 4.70
CA VAL A 442 -17.50 13.62 4.80
C VAL A 442 -18.56 13.93 3.73
N HIS A 443 -19.08 15.17 3.69
CA HIS A 443 -20.11 15.54 2.72
C HIS A 443 -19.64 15.42 1.26
N PRO A 444 -18.48 15.98 0.85
CA PRO A 444 -17.93 15.75 -0.49
C PRO A 444 -17.82 14.26 -0.88
N LEU A 445 -17.34 13.40 0.02
CA LEU A 445 -17.20 11.97 -0.26
C LEU A 445 -18.57 11.30 -0.47
N VAL A 446 -19.53 11.57 0.42
CA VAL A 446 -20.90 11.07 0.33
C VAL A 446 -21.54 11.50 -0.99
N GLU A 447 -21.38 12.76 -1.39
CA GLU A 447 -21.89 13.25 -2.67
C GLU A 447 -21.30 12.47 -3.85
N VAL A 448 -19.98 12.25 -3.89
CA VAL A 448 -19.35 11.50 -4.99
C VAL A 448 -19.88 10.07 -5.04
N ALA A 449 -20.01 9.39 -3.91
CA ALA A 449 -20.55 8.04 -3.85
C ALA A 449 -22.02 7.98 -4.33
N LEU A 450 -22.90 8.85 -3.82
CA LEU A 450 -24.31 8.89 -4.20
C LEU A 450 -24.50 9.23 -5.69
N HIS A 451 -23.71 10.16 -6.23
CA HIS A 451 -23.75 10.48 -7.66
C HIS A 451 -23.23 9.31 -8.53
N THR A 452 -22.25 8.54 -8.03
CA THR A 452 -21.71 7.38 -8.72
C THR A 452 -22.76 6.27 -8.84
N MET A 453 -23.51 6.01 -7.76
CA MET A 453 -24.64 5.06 -7.76
C MET A 453 -25.72 5.41 -8.80
N ARG A 454 -25.91 6.70 -9.08
CA ARG A 454 -26.94 7.22 -10.00
C ARG A 454 -26.45 7.46 -11.42
N LEU A 455 -25.16 7.26 -11.71
CA LEU A 455 -24.57 7.56 -13.02
C LEU A 455 -25.20 6.71 -14.14
N ASN A 456 -25.39 5.41 -13.89
CA ASN A 456 -26.06 4.48 -14.79
C ASN A 456 -26.83 3.41 -13.98
N PRO A 457 -28.12 3.65 -13.63
CA PRO A 457 -28.91 2.78 -12.76
C PRO A 457 -29.48 1.56 -13.50
N THR A 458 -28.63 0.81 -14.20
CA THR A 458 -29.03 -0.46 -14.84
C THR A 458 -29.01 -1.60 -13.82
N ALA A 459 -29.91 -2.58 -13.95
CA ALA A 459 -29.96 -3.77 -13.07
C ALA A 459 -28.64 -4.56 -13.00
N GLN A 460 -27.85 -4.54 -14.08
CA GLN A 460 -26.51 -5.16 -14.13
C GLN A 460 -25.49 -4.53 -13.18
N PHE A 461 -25.64 -3.27 -12.79
CA PHE A 461 -24.72 -2.57 -11.88
C PHE A 461 -25.27 -2.50 -10.45
N LEU A 462 -26.20 -3.39 -10.09
CA LEU A 462 -26.64 -3.53 -8.71
C LEU A 462 -25.48 -3.87 -7.75
N PRO A 463 -24.54 -4.79 -8.07
CA PRO A 463 -23.43 -5.10 -7.18
C PRO A 463 -22.57 -3.87 -6.84
N LEU A 464 -22.22 -3.05 -7.85
CA LEU A 464 -21.51 -1.78 -7.63
C LEU A 464 -22.26 -0.86 -6.65
N ARG A 465 -23.60 -0.74 -6.77
CA ARG A 465 -24.40 0.07 -5.86
C ARG A 465 -24.39 -0.50 -4.44
N ILE A 466 -24.41 -1.82 -4.29
CA ILE A 466 -24.33 -2.48 -2.97
C ILE A 466 -22.99 -2.20 -2.29
N HIS A 467 -21.87 -2.26 -3.01
CA HIS A 467 -20.55 -1.90 -2.47
C HIS A 467 -20.54 -0.48 -1.90
N LEU A 468 -21.03 0.48 -2.68
CA LEU A 468 -21.11 1.88 -2.24
C LEU A 468 -22.09 2.07 -1.08
N VAL A 469 -23.21 1.36 -1.06
CA VAL A 469 -24.14 1.39 0.08
C VAL A 469 -23.49 0.87 1.36
N ARG A 470 -22.77 -0.25 1.30
CA ARG A 470 -22.05 -0.81 2.46
C ARG A 470 -20.99 0.14 2.99
N ALA A 471 -20.19 0.72 2.09
CA ALA A 471 -19.20 1.74 2.46
C ALA A 471 -19.86 2.96 3.14
N LEU A 472 -20.99 3.44 2.61
CA LEU A 472 -21.73 4.56 3.19
C LEU A 472 -22.40 4.21 4.52
N ILE A 473 -22.90 2.99 4.71
CA ILE A 473 -23.44 2.52 6.00
C ILE A 473 -22.30 2.50 7.05
N GLY A 474 -21.14 1.93 6.71
CA GLY A 474 -19.98 1.94 7.62
C GLY A 474 -19.52 3.36 7.98
N LEU A 475 -19.53 4.28 7.01
CA LEU A 475 -19.24 5.69 7.25
C LEU A 475 -20.27 6.35 8.17
N MET A 476 -21.57 6.05 8.00
CA MET A 476 -22.63 6.53 8.88
C MET A 476 -22.44 6.05 10.32
N ASP A 477 -22.12 4.78 10.49
CA ASP A 477 -21.93 4.15 11.79
C ASP A 477 -20.74 4.76 12.55
N ALA A 478 -19.61 4.93 11.87
CA ALA A 478 -18.40 5.46 12.46
C ALA A 478 -18.47 6.96 12.77
N THR A 479 -19.07 7.77 11.88
CA THR A 479 -19.03 9.25 11.99
C THR A 479 -20.28 9.86 12.61
N GLY A 480 -21.37 9.09 12.73
CA GLY A 480 -22.70 9.58 13.10
C GLY A 480 -23.33 10.52 12.06
N TYR A 481 -22.71 10.71 10.89
CA TYR A 481 -23.24 11.57 9.83
C TYR A 481 -24.41 10.87 9.12
N TYR A 482 -25.59 11.48 9.14
CA TYR A 482 -26.78 10.87 8.53
C TYR A 482 -26.75 10.96 6.99
N ILE A 483 -26.86 9.80 6.32
CA ILE A 483 -27.00 9.69 4.87
C ILE A 483 -28.34 9.04 4.53
N PRO A 484 -29.21 9.64 3.71
CA PRO A 484 -30.52 9.07 3.40
C PRO A 484 -30.43 7.92 2.38
N LEU A 485 -30.05 6.71 2.84
CA LEU A 485 -29.87 5.52 1.99
C LEU A 485 -31.16 4.75 1.69
N ALA A 486 -32.20 4.90 2.52
CA ALA A 486 -33.47 4.18 2.37
C ALA A 486 -34.08 4.24 0.95
N PRO A 487 -34.16 5.40 0.25
CA PRO A 487 -34.72 5.45 -1.09
C PRO A 487 -34.00 4.54 -2.10
N TYR A 488 -32.67 4.44 -2.00
CA TYR A 488 -31.87 3.58 -2.88
C TYR A 488 -32.10 2.10 -2.59
N LEU A 489 -32.28 1.73 -1.32
CA LEU A 489 -32.58 0.36 -0.91
C LEU A 489 -33.98 -0.08 -1.34
N PHE A 490 -34.98 0.78 -1.19
CA PHE A 490 -36.35 0.51 -1.65
C PHE A 490 -36.48 0.49 -3.19
N GLU A 491 -35.58 1.15 -3.93
CA GLU A 491 -35.50 1.02 -5.39
C GLU A 491 -35.17 -0.44 -5.79
N ILE A 492 -34.35 -1.15 -5.02
CA ILE A 492 -33.99 -2.55 -5.28
C ILE A 492 -35.22 -3.46 -5.22
N LEU A 493 -36.11 -3.25 -4.24
CA LEU A 493 -37.39 -3.96 -4.14
C LEU A 493 -38.33 -3.68 -5.31
N SER A 494 -38.15 -2.54 -5.98
CA SER A 494 -38.95 -2.13 -7.14
C SER A 494 -38.46 -2.78 -8.44
N SER A 495 -37.32 -3.49 -8.40
CA SER A 495 -36.67 -4.06 -9.58
C SER A 495 -37.47 -5.18 -10.25
N ASP A 496 -37.23 -5.37 -11.54
CA ASP A 496 -37.98 -6.32 -12.35
C ASP A 496 -37.68 -7.78 -12.00
N ILE A 497 -36.59 -8.05 -11.27
CA ILE A 497 -36.26 -9.41 -10.81
C ILE A 497 -37.31 -9.99 -9.86
N PHE A 498 -38.07 -9.14 -9.16
CA PHE A 498 -39.18 -9.55 -8.30
C PHE A 498 -40.51 -9.67 -9.02
N LYS A 499 -40.59 -9.25 -10.29
CA LYS A 499 -41.81 -9.26 -11.12
C LYS A 499 -41.75 -10.31 -12.23
N SER A 500 -40.56 -10.68 -12.68
CA SER A 500 -40.34 -11.56 -13.83
C SER A 500 -40.57 -13.03 -13.50
N GLN A 501 -40.98 -13.81 -14.51
CA GLN A 501 -40.96 -15.26 -14.44
C GLN A 501 -39.51 -15.74 -14.52
N LEU A 502 -39.05 -16.42 -13.48
CA LEU A 502 -37.66 -16.81 -13.30
C LEU A 502 -37.35 -18.17 -13.93
N VAL A 503 -36.13 -18.31 -14.42
CA VAL A 503 -35.62 -19.58 -14.95
C VAL A 503 -34.93 -20.30 -13.79
N SER A 504 -35.27 -21.59 -13.59
CA SER A 504 -34.53 -22.44 -12.67
C SER A 504 -33.16 -22.71 -13.30
N SER A 505 -32.09 -22.36 -12.60
CA SER A 505 -30.73 -22.51 -13.09
C SER A 505 -29.86 -23.17 -12.04
N ASP A 506 -28.96 -24.05 -12.45
CA ASP A 506 -27.97 -24.69 -11.57
C ASP A 506 -26.73 -23.78 -11.47
N LEU A 507 -26.93 -22.53 -11.06
CA LEU A 507 -25.87 -21.55 -10.87
C LEU A 507 -25.40 -21.57 -9.42
N GLU A 508 -24.12 -21.33 -9.22
CA GLU A 508 -23.54 -21.11 -7.89
C GLU A 508 -24.14 -19.86 -7.23
N GLU A 509 -23.94 -19.74 -5.91
CA GLU A 509 -24.37 -18.56 -5.17
C GLU A 509 -23.64 -17.30 -5.67
N PHE A 510 -24.38 -16.20 -5.79
CA PHE A 510 -23.83 -14.96 -6.31
C PHE A 510 -22.93 -14.28 -5.26
N ASP A 511 -21.64 -14.25 -5.53
CA ASP A 511 -20.67 -13.55 -4.68
C ASP A 511 -20.67 -12.03 -4.94
N TRP A 512 -21.18 -11.28 -3.99
CA TRP A 512 -21.21 -9.81 -4.02
C TRP A 512 -19.82 -9.19 -3.96
N SER A 513 -18.87 -9.81 -3.26
CA SER A 513 -17.53 -9.29 -3.00
C SER A 513 -16.65 -9.28 -4.25
N LEU A 514 -16.95 -10.14 -5.22
CA LEU A 514 -16.14 -10.34 -6.43
C LEU A 514 -16.77 -9.81 -7.71
N HIS A 515 -17.96 -9.19 -7.63
CA HIS A 515 -18.66 -8.65 -8.79
C HIS A 515 -18.99 -7.16 -8.63
N LEU A 516 -18.63 -6.36 -9.64
CA LEU A 516 -19.21 -5.03 -9.85
C LEU A 516 -20.40 -5.04 -10.81
N LYS A 517 -20.42 -6.04 -11.69
CA LYS A 517 -21.42 -6.19 -12.73
C LYS A 517 -21.96 -7.60 -12.72
N THR A 518 -23.29 -7.72 -12.63
CA THR A 518 -23.98 -9.00 -12.70
C THR A 518 -23.80 -9.63 -14.09
N PRO A 519 -23.31 -10.88 -14.19
CA PRO A 519 -23.28 -11.60 -15.45
C PRO A 519 -24.69 -11.81 -16.02
N LYS A 520 -24.83 -11.86 -17.35
CA LYS A 520 -26.14 -11.95 -18.01
C LYS A 520 -26.93 -13.20 -17.62
N SER A 521 -26.26 -14.31 -17.33
CA SER A 521 -26.85 -15.57 -16.87
C SER A 521 -27.63 -15.41 -15.56
N TYR A 522 -27.14 -14.58 -14.64
CA TYR A 522 -27.75 -14.38 -13.32
C TYR A 522 -28.97 -13.46 -13.34
N LEU A 523 -29.13 -12.57 -14.34
CA LEU A 523 -30.19 -11.54 -14.32
C LEU A 523 -31.62 -12.09 -14.25
N GLN A 524 -31.85 -13.33 -14.69
CA GLN A 524 -33.16 -14.00 -14.68
C GLN A 524 -33.15 -15.29 -13.83
N ALA A 525 -32.05 -15.54 -13.12
CA ALA A 525 -31.87 -16.72 -12.28
C ALA A 525 -32.61 -16.57 -10.96
N LYS A 526 -33.21 -17.67 -10.49
CA LYS A 526 -33.90 -17.72 -9.20
C LYS A 526 -32.92 -17.57 -8.02
N GLU A 527 -31.72 -18.10 -8.19
CA GLU A 527 -30.63 -18.04 -7.22
C GLU A 527 -30.21 -16.58 -6.99
N TYR A 528 -30.09 -15.80 -8.07
CA TYR A 528 -29.79 -14.37 -8.01
C TYR A 528 -30.92 -13.55 -7.35
N GLN A 529 -32.19 -13.89 -7.59
CA GLN A 529 -33.31 -13.22 -6.90
C GLN A 529 -33.19 -13.37 -5.38
N ASN A 530 -32.85 -14.57 -4.89
CA ASN A 530 -32.63 -14.79 -3.47
C ASN A 530 -31.45 -13.94 -2.96
N ALA A 531 -30.32 -13.95 -3.66
CA ALA A 531 -29.15 -13.16 -3.29
C ALA A 531 -29.47 -11.65 -3.24
N VAL A 532 -30.22 -11.13 -4.22
CA VAL A 532 -30.65 -9.71 -4.26
C VAL A 532 -31.55 -9.37 -3.09
N TYR A 533 -32.49 -10.26 -2.74
CA TYR A 533 -33.35 -10.05 -1.57
C TYR A 533 -32.54 -10.04 -0.27
N HIS A 534 -31.64 -11.01 -0.08
CA HIS A 534 -30.84 -11.12 1.12
C HIS A 534 -29.93 -9.91 1.31
N VAL A 535 -29.19 -9.49 0.28
CA VAL A 535 -28.31 -8.31 0.42
C VAL A 535 -29.08 -7.02 0.69
N MET A 536 -30.26 -6.85 0.08
CA MET A 536 -31.11 -5.69 0.31
C MET A 536 -31.68 -5.70 1.73
N TYR A 537 -32.11 -6.87 2.21
CA TYR A 537 -32.59 -7.08 3.56
C TYR A 537 -31.51 -6.72 4.58
N ASP A 538 -30.28 -7.21 4.35
CA ASP A 538 -29.14 -6.98 5.20
C ASP A 538 -28.79 -5.49 5.26
N CYS A 539 -28.62 -4.85 4.11
CA CYS A 539 -28.32 -3.41 4.06
C CYS A 539 -29.44 -2.53 4.66
N LEU A 540 -30.73 -2.91 4.54
CA LEU A 540 -31.82 -2.19 5.21
C LEU A 540 -31.69 -2.29 6.73
N VAL A 541 -31.45 -3.49 7.23
CA VAL A 541 -31.29 -3.73 8.66
C VAL A 541 -30.10 -2.94 9.20
N ASP A 542 -28.95 -3.01 8.54
CA ASP A 542 -27.72 -2.33 8.96
C ASP A 542 -27.90 -0.80 8.90
N PHE A 543 -28.52 -0.28 7.83
CA PHE A 543 -28.84 1.14 7.72
C PHE A 543 -29.73 1.66 8.87
N TYR A 544 -30.81 0.93 9.20
CA TYR A 544 -31.69 1.32 10.31
C TYR A 544 -31.05 1.09 11.68
N ALA A 545 -30.05 0.22 11.78
CA ALA A 545 -29.26 0.04 12.99
C ALA A 545 -28.44 1.29 13.32
N CYS A 546 -27.78 1.91 12.33
CA CYS A 546 -27.00 3.14 12.50
C CYS A 546 -27.82 4.29 13.10
N VAL A 547 -29.11 4.37 12.75
CA VAL A 547 -30.04 5.38 13.29
C VAL A 547 -30.88 4.86 14.45
N GLY A 548 -30.62 3.65 14.95
CA GLY A 548 -31.47 2.94 15.89
C GLY A 548 -31.59 3.63 17.26
N LEU A 549 -30.57 4.37 17.69
CA LEU A 549 -30.60 5.14 18.93
C LEU A 549 -31.04 6.60 18.74
N SER A 550 -31.33 7.01 17.50
CA SER A 550 -31.74 8.38 17.20
C SER A 550 -33.15 8.67 17.74
N ILE A 551 -33.33 9.87 18.30
CA ILE A 551 -34.64 10.37 18.72
C ILE A 551 -35.63 10.49 17.55
N ALA A 552 -35.11 10.64 16.33
CA ALA A 552 -35.87 10.74 15.08
C ALA A 552 -36.13 9.37 14.42
N PHE A 553 -35.72 8.26 15.04
CA PHE A 553 -35.94 6.92 14.49
C PHE A 553 -37.41 6.67 14.11
N PRO A 554 -38.44 7.03 14.92
CA PRO A 554 -39.83 6.79 14.56
C PRO A 554 -40.22 7.44 13.23
N GLU A 555 -39.82 8.71 13.02
CA GLU A 555 -40.08 9.45 11.79
C GLU A 555 -39.39 8.83 10.57
N LEU A 556 -38.20 8.24 10.75
CA LEU A 556 -37.47 7.55 9.69
C LEU A 556 -38.02 6.14 9.40
N ALA A 557 -38.51 5.45 10.44
CA ALA A 557 -38.95 4.07 10.36
C ALA A 557 -40.40 3.92 9.85
N ILE A 558 -41.31 4.85 10.18
CA ILE A 558 -42.73 4.76 9.77
C ILE A 558 -42.88 4.65 8.23
N PRO A 559 -42.31 5.54 7.40
CA PRO A 559 -42.45 5.44 5.95
C PRO A 559 -41.87 4.14 5.39
N ALA A 560 -40.81 3.63 6.01
CA ALA A 560 -40.16 2.39 5.62
C ALA A 560 -40.97 1.15 5.99
N ILE A 561 -41.57 1.13 7.18
CA ILE A 561 -42.51 0.09 7.62
C ILE A 561 -43.70 0.02 6.66
N ASP A 562 -44.27 1.17 6.28
CA ASP A 562 -45.39 1.22 5.33
C ASP A 562 -44.99 0.70 3.95
N LYS A 563 -43.80 1.06 3.47
CA LYS A 563 -43.24 0.52 2.22
C LYS A 563 -42.99 -0.99 2.29
N LEU A 564 -42.45 -1.49 3.41
CA LEU A 564 -42.26 -2.92 3.62
C LEU A 564 -43.59 -3.67 3.66
N LYS A 565 -44.64 -3.11 4.29
CA LYS A 565 -46.01 -3.68 4.28
C LYS A 565 -46.58 -3.74 2.86
N GLU A 566 -46.38 -2.70 2.05
CA GLU A 566 -46.76 -2.67 0.63
C GLU A 566 -46.09 -3.82 -0.13
N TYR A 567 -44.78 -4.01 0.02
CA TYR A 567 -44.02 -5.08 -0.63
C TYR A 567 -44.35 -6.48 -0.09
N HIS A 568 -44.64 -6.60 1.21
CA HIS A 568 -45.09 -7.85 1.82
C HIS A 568 -46.38 -8.37 1.17
N ILE A 569 -47.31 -7.47 0.82
CA ILE A 569 -48.52 -7.85 0.09
C ILE A 569 -48.18 -8.27 -1.35
N LYS A 570 -47.29 -7.54 -2.04
CA LYS A 570 -46.89 -7.86 -3.42
C LYS A 570 -46.13 -9.17 -3.55
N MET A 571 -45.33 -9.52 -2.54
CA MET A 571 -44.50 -10.73 -2.53
C MET A 571 -45.22 -11.95 -1.95
N LYS A 572 -46.54 -11.89 -1.74
CA LYS A 572 -47.33 -13.05 -1.26
C LYS A 572 -47.09 -14.28 -2.14
N GLY A 573 -46.88 -15.44 -1.51
CA GLY A 573 -46.57 -16.69 -2.19
C GLY A 573 -45.07 -16.91 -2.47
N THR A 574 -44.20 -15.93 -2.20
CA THR A 574 -42.74 -16.12 -2.25
C THR A 574 -42.19 -16.62 -0.91
N ARG A 575 -40.96 -17.14 -0.91
CA ARG A 575 -40.25 -17.54 0.31
C ARG A 575 -39.89 -16.36 1.23
N PHE A 576 -39.87 -15.13 0.71
CA PHE A 576 -39.44 -13.91 1.40
C PHE A 576 -40.50 -13.32 2.35
N VAL A 577 -41.74 -13.80 2.26
CA VAL A 577 -42.87 -13.28 3.05
C VAL A 577 -42.60 -13.36 4.54
N LYS A 578 -42.08 -14.49 5.02
CA LYS A 578 -41.80 -14.71 6.45
C LYS A 578 -40.73 -13.75 6.97
N SER A 579 -39.59 -13.67 6.30
CA SER A 579 -38.47 -12.79 6.70
C SER A 579 -38.86 -11.31 6.68
N MET A 580 -39.61 -10.88 5.67
CA MET A 580 -40.10 -9.50 5.58
C MET A 580 -41.11 -9.18 6.67
N ARG A 581 -42.01 -10.11 7.01
CA ARG A 581 -42.93 -9.95 8.14
C ARG A 581 -42.18 -9.79 9.45
N THR A 582 -41.18 -10.64 9.69
CA THR A 582 -40.33 -10.53 10.88
C THR A 582 -39.63 -9.18 10.94
N LEU A 583 -39.07 -8.68 9.83
CA LEU A 583 -38.45 -7.35 9.80
C LEU A 583 -39.43 -6.24 10.16
N ILE A 584 -40.64 -6.25 9.59
CA ILE A 584 -41.71 -5.28 9.89
C ILE A 584 -42.01 -5.29 11.40
N GLU A 585 -42.23 -6.47 11.99
CA GLU A 585 -42.55 -6.61 13.42
C GLU A 585 -41.39 -6.10 14.30
N LYS A 586 -40.14 -6.34 13.91
CA LYS A 586 -38.96 -5.84 14.64
C LYS A 586 -38.80 -4.33 14.54
N MET A 587 -38.98 -3.76 13.35
CA MET A 587 -38.95 -2.31 13.15
C MET A 587 -40.08 -1.62 13.93
N GLU A 588 -41.29 -2.18 13.95
CA GLU A 588 -42.41 -1.65 14.75
C GLU A 588 -42.12 -1.71 16.25
N THR A 589 -41.58 -2.84 16.72
CA THR A 589 -41.21 -3.01 18.13
C THR A 589 -40.16 -1.97 18.55
N HIS A 590 -39.13 -1.76 17.73
CA HIS A 590 -38.09 -0.78 18.00
C HIS A 590 -38.61 0.65 17.92
N LYS A 591 -39.44 0.96 16.93
CA LYS A 591 -40.13 2.26 16.80
C LYS A 591 -40.92 2.60 18.06
N ASN A 592 -41.72 1.65 18.56
CA ASN A 592 -42.50 1.82 19.79
C ASN A 592 -41.61 1.98 21.03
N TYR A 593 -40.49 1.25 21.10
CA TYR A 593 -39.50 1.40 22.18
C TYR A 593 -38.92 2.82 22.22
N ILE A 594 -38.52 3.37 21.06
CA ILE A 594 -38.00 4.73 20.97
C ILE A 594 -39.10 5.75 21.33
N GLU A 595 -40.33 5.60 20.82
CA GLU A 595 -41.46 6.47 21.20
C GLU A 595 -41.72 6.49 22.71
N GLN A 596 -41.65 5.34 23.39
CA GLN A 596 -41.81 5.24 24.85
C GLN A 596 -40.69 5.95 25.61
N LYS A 597 -39.44 5.80 25.15
CA LYS A 597 -38.28 6.51 25.75
C LYS A 597 -38.30 8.00 25.46
N ARG A 598 -38.94 8.40 24.36
CA ARG A 598 -39.06 9.78 23.88
C ARG A 598 -40.18 10.56 24.57
N ALA A 599 -41.25 9.88 25.01
CA ALA A 599 -42.42 10.48 25.65
C ALA A 599 -42.17 11.40 26.87
N PRO A 600 -41.23 11.12 27.79
CA PRO A 600 -41.00 11.96 28.97
C PRO A 600 -40.14 13.21 28.70
N ILE A 601 -39.57 13.35 27.51
CA ILE A 601 -38.64 14.45 27.19
C ILE A 601 -39.44 15.71 26.83
N GLU A 602 -39.08 16.84 27.42
CA GLU A 602 -39.77 18.12 27.19
C GLU A 602 -39.15 18.84 25.98
N TYR A 603 -39.89 18.90 24.87
CA TYR A 603 -39.44 19.57 23.64
C TYR A 603 -39.66 21.08 23.73
N ALA A 604 -38.64 21.81 24.18
CA ALA A 604 -38.59 23.26 24.05
C ALA A 604 -37.45 23.67 23.11
N ALA A 605 -37.65 24.69 22.28
CA ALA A 605 -36.66 25.14 21.29
C ALA A 605 -35.31 25.57 21.90
N ASN A 606 -35.27 25.79 23.21
CA ASN A 606 -34.10 26.15 24.01
C ASN A 606 -33.47 24.97 24.78
N LYS A 607 -34.04 23.77 24.74
CA LYS A 607 -33.57 22.57 25.48
C LYS A 607 -33.06 21.47 24.54
N LEU A 608 -32.11 21.79 23.68
CA LEU A 608 -31.51 20.82 22.76
C LEU A 608 -30.59 19.81 23.47
N GLU A 609 -30.14 20.11 24.69
CA GLU A 609 -29.25 19.23 25.47
C GLU A 609 -29.90 17.88 25.79
N GLU A 610 -31.16 17.86 26.22
CA GLU A 610 -31.88 16.62 26.52
C GLU A 610 -32.11 15.76 25.27
N ALA A 611 -32.41 16.41 24.13
CA ALA A 611 -32.57 15.72 22.84
C ALA A 611 -31.23 15.16 22.33
N ASN A 612 -30.15 15.92 22.51
CA ASN A 612 -28.80 15.50 22.17
C ASN A 612 -28.36 14.33 23.05
N ALA A 613 -28.65 14.36 24.35
CA ALA A 613 -28.32 13.32 25.32
C ALA A 613 -29.17 12.04 25.20
N PHE A 614 -30.19 12.03 24.34
CA PHE A 614 -31.11 10.91 24.15
C PHE A 614 -30.37 9.60 23.88
N LEU A 615 -30.55 8.63 24.80
CA LEU A 615 -29.98 7.28 24.73
C LEU A 615 -28.46 7.20 24.46
N ARG A 616 -27.68 8.27 24.67
CA ARG A 616 -26.23 8.29 24.41
C ARG A 616 -25.45 7.23 25.17
N THR A 617 -25.88 6.89 26.38
CA THR A 617 -25.24 5.88 27.24
C THR A 617 -25.88 4.50 27.12
N THR A 618 -26.90 4.35 26.27
CA THR A 618 -27.61 3.09 26.12
C THR A 618 -26.84 2.21 25.15
N ASP A 619 -26.43 1.03 25.62
CA ASP A 619 -25.87 0.01 24.73
C ASP A 619 -26.94 -0.43 23.72
N PHE A 620 -26.64 -0.26 22.43
CA PHE A 620 -27.53 -0.61 21.35
C PHE A 620 -27.95 -2.08 21.39
N GLN A 621 -27.09 -3.00 21.85
CA GLN A 621 -27.40 -4.43 21.92
C GLN A 621 -28.56 -4.75 22.85
N THR A 622 -28.83 -3.89 23.84
CA THR A 622 -29.94 -4.06 24.79
C THR A 622 -31.30 -3.65 24.20
N THR A 623 -31.30 -2.96 23.07
CA THR A 623 -32.53 -2.50 22.40
C THR A 623 -33.22 -3.63 21.62
N PRO A 624 -34.52 -3.53 21.30
CA PRO A 624 -35.20 -4.56 20.52
C PRO A 624 -34.56 -4.87 19.16
N LEU A 625 -34.06 -3.83 18.45
CA LEU A 625 -33.37 -4.00 17.16
C LEU A 625 -31.95 -4.56 17.36
N GLY A 626 -31.20 -4.08 18.36
CA GLY A 626 -29.87 -4.62 18.67
C GLY A 626 -29.90 -6.10 19.09
N HIS A 627 -30.89 -6.50 19.90
CA HIS A 627 -31.09 -7.90 20.28
C HIS A 627 -31.40 -8.79 19.07
N PHE A 628 -32.11 -8.24 18.07
CA PHE A 628 -32.38 -8.92 16.81
C PHE A 628 -31.11 -9.09 15.97
N LEU A 629 -30.28 -8.07 15.87
CA LEU A 629 -28.99 -8.13 15.18
C LEU A 629 -28.04 -9.16 15.79
N LYS A 630 -27.90 -9.15 17.12
CA LYS A 630 -27.05 -10.11 17.83
C LYS A 630 -27.48 -11.57 17.57
N LYS A 631 -28.77 -11.85 17.62
CA LYS A 631 -29.29 -13.19 17.29
C LYS A 631 -29.06 -13.57 15.84
N ARG A 632 -29.08 -12.59 14.93
CA ARG A 632 -28.81 -12.81 13.51
C ARG A 632 -27.33 -13.11 13.27
N SER A 633 -26.41 -12.40 13.91
CA SER A 633 -24.96 -12.67 13.80
C SER A 633 -24.54 -13.99 14.43
N GLU A 634 -25.26 -14.48 15.45
CA GLU A 634 -25.02 -15.81 16.04
C GLU A 634 -25.54 -16.97 15.17
N GLN A 635 -26.36 -16.67 14.16
CA GLN A 635 -27.00 -17.66 13.27
C GLN A 635 -26.39 -17.72 11.86
N SER A 636 -25.63 -16.69 11.47
CA SER A 636 -24.82 -16.67 10.24
C SER A 636 -23.43 -17.22 10.50
#